data_AF-A0AA43HRF0-F1
#
_entry.id   AF-A0AA43HRF0-F1
#
_cell.length_a   1.000
_cell.length_b   1.000
_cell.length_c   1.000
_cell.angle_alpha   90.00
_cell.angle_beta   90.00
_cell.angle_gamma   90.00
#
_symmetry.space_group_name_H-M   'P 1'
#
loop_
_entity.id
_entity.type
_entity.pdbx_description
1 polymer ?
#
loop_
_entity_poly.entity_id
_entity_poly.type
_entity_poly.pdbx_seq_one_letter_code
_entity_poly.pdbx_strand_id
1 'polypeptide(L)' 'MSKTNPFRKTADNAASTAKKWDSEITNPSVYARICPLCGAPRPVNSDISYCSYCRYNFMSVDINIERKHE' A
#
# COMPACT_ATOMS: atom_id res chain seq x y z
N MET A 1 -20.85 47.04 -28.80
CA MET A 1 -21.35 46.82 -27.43
C MET A 1 -21.21 45.35 -27.07
N SER A 2 -20.24 45.00 -26.21
CA SER A 2 -20.08 43.63 -25.72
C SER A 2 -21.18 43.35 -24.70
N LYS A 3 -22.10 42.43 -25.02
CA LYS A 3 -23.19 42.02 -24.14
C LYS A 3 -22.60 41.17 -23.01
N THR A 4 -22.42 41.75 -21.83
CA THR A 4 -22.02 40.99 -20.64
C THR A 4 -23.11 39.99 -20.31
N ASN A 5 -22.75 38.70 -20.21
CA ASN A 5 -23.69 37.62 -19.90
C ASN A 5 -24.38 37.91 -18.55
N PRO A 6 -25.71 38.03 -18.51
CA PRO A 6 -26.46 38.40 -17.30
C PRO A 6 -26.34 37.35 -16.18
N PHE A 7 -25.94 36.11 -16.49
CA PHE A 7 -25.77 35.03 -15.53
C PHE A 7 -24.35 34.91 -14.97
N ARG A 8 -23.40 35.72 -15.46
CA ARG A 8 -21.99 35.63 -15.07
C ARG A 8 -21.80 35.83 -13.57
N LYS A 9 -22.48 36.81 -12.99
CA LYS A 9 -22.45 37.07 -11.55
C LYS A 9 -22.95 35.87 -10.73
N THR A 10 -24.00 35.20 -11.19
CA THR A 10 -24.54 34.01 -10.52
C THR A 10 -23.58 32.83 -10.62
N ALA A 11 -22.94 32.64 -11.77
CA ALA A 11 -21.94 31.61 -11.98
C ALA A 11 -20.70 31.84 -11.10
N ASP A 12 -20.21 33.07 -11.02
CA ASP A 12 -19.06 33.44 -10.19
C ASP A 12 -19.36 33.24 -8.70
N ASN A 13 -20.56 33.59 -8.25
CA ASN A 13 -21.02 33.36 -6.87
C ASN A 13 -21.17 31.87 -6.56
N ALA A 14 -21.69 31.06 -7.49
CA ALA A 14 -21.81 29.62 -7.29
C ALA A 14 -20.43 28.95 -7.23
N ALA A 15 -19.49 29.37 -8.08
CA ALA A 15 -18.13 28.83 -8.08
C ALA A 15 -17.35 29.20 -6.80
N SER A 16 -17.53 30.41 -6.28
CA SER A 16 -16.85 30.91 -5.07
C SER A 16 -17.44 30.36 -3.77
N THR A 17 -18.74 30.05 -3.73
CA THR A 17 -19.41 29.49 -2.55
C THR A 17 -19.52 27.96 -2.59
N ALA A 18 -19.13 27.32 -3.69
CA ALA A 18 -19.07 25.87 -3.79
C ALA A 18 -18.14 25.31 -2.71
N LYS A 19 -18.66 24.34 -1.95
CA LYS A 19 -17.89 23.61 -0.96
C LYS A 19 -16.74 22.90 -1.64
N LYS A 20 -15.50 23.29 -1.31
CA LYS A 20 -14.31 22.56 -1.75
C LYS A 20 -14.20 21.28 -0.95
N TRP A 21 -14.18 20.16 -1.66
CA TRP A 21 -13.92 18.85 -1.07
C TRP A 21 -12.46 18.53 -1.33
N ASP A 22 -11.61 18.85 -0.35
CA ASP A 22 -10.22 18.43 -0.40
C ASP A 22 -10.19 16.91 -0.26
N SER A 23 -9.78 16.23 -1.34
CA SER A 23 -9.58 14.79 -1.33
C SER A 23 -8.17 14.52 -0.84
N GLU A 24 -8.02 14.19 0.45
CA GLU A 24 -6.76 13.64 0.94
C GLU A 24 -6.56 12.26 0.30
N ILE A 25 -5.70 12.19 -0.72
CA ILE A 25 -5.19 10.92 -1.23
C ILE A 25 -4.18 10.41 -0.19
N THR A 26 -4.68 9.75 0.85
CA THR A 26 -3.85 8.96 1.75
C THR A 26 -3.52 7.66 1.05
N ASN A 27 -2.31 7.58 0.47
CA ASN A 27 -1.79 6.31 0.00
C ASN A 27 -1.57 5.41 1.24
N PRO A 28 -2.29 4.29 1.38
CA PRO A 28 -2.06 3.39 2.51
C PRO A 28 -0.65 2.82 2.37
N SER A 29 0.21 3.06 3.37
CA SER A 29 1.51 2.41 3.45
C SER A 29 1.28 0.94 3.81
N VAL A 30 1.29 0.07 2.79
CA VAL A 30 1.34 -1.38 3.04
C VAL A 30 2.74 -1.68 3.57
N TYR A 31 2.87 -1.86 4.88
CA TYR A 31 4.09 -2.36 5.47
C TYR A 31 4.31 -3.79 4.95
N ALA A 32 5.19 -3.94 3.98
CA ALA A 32 5.61 -5.22 3.43
C ALA A 32 7.14 -5.35 3.56
N ARG A 33 7.60 -6.54 3.91
CA ARG A 33 9.02 -6.90 3.78
C ARG A 33 9.25 -7.37 2.35
N ILE A 34 10.50 -7.38 1.92
CA ILE A 34 10.88 -7.80 0.56
C ILE A 34 11.71 -9.09 0.64
N CYS A 35 11.48 -10.03 -0.29
CA CYS A 35 12.34 -11.21 -0.45
C CYS A 35 13.73 -10.78 -0.94
N PRO A 36 14.83 -11.17 -0.26
CA PRO A 36 16.18 -10.76 -0.65
C PRO A 36 16.63 -11.38 -1.98
N LEU A 37 16.02 -12.50 -2.41
CA LEU A 37 16.40 -13.16 -3.65
C LEU A 37 15.65 -12.62 -4.87
N CYS A 38 14.32 -12.48 -4.79
CA CYS A 38 13.49 -12.15 -5.96
C CYS A 38 12.77 -10.80 -5.89
N GLY A 39 12.87 -10.06 -4.79
CA GLY A 39 12.21 -8.76 -4.64
C GLY A 39 10.70 -8.82 -4.41
N ALA A 40 10.10 -10.02 -4.31
CA ALA A 40 8.66 -10.15 -4.07
C ALA A 40 8.27 -9.62 -2.67
N PRO A 41 7.11 -8.95 -2.54
CA PRO A 41 6.62 -8.48 -1.25
C PRO A 41 6.16 -9.66 -0.39
N ARG A 42 6.39 -9.55 0.92
CA ARG A 42 5.88 -10.48 1.94
C ARG A 42 5.28 -9.71 3.11
N PRO A 43 4.26 -10.25 3.80
CA PRO A 43 3.75 -9.66 5.03
C PRO A 43 4.83 -9.55 6.11
N VAL A 44 4.78 -8.51 6.95
CA VAL A 44 5.78 -8.28 8.02
C VAL A 44 5.63 -9.29 9.15
N ASN A 45 4.40 -9.70 9.46
CA ASN A 45 4.05 -10.56 10.58
C ASN A 45 3.41 -11.87 10.05
N SER A 46 4.22 -12.73 9.45
CA SER A 46 3.76 -14.02 8.96
C SER A 46 4.77 -15.11 9.28
N ASP A 47 4.31 -16.27 9.71
CA ASP A 47 5.12 -17.46 10.02
C ASP A 47 5.59 -18.20 8.75
N ILE A 48 5.76 -17.46 7.65
CA ILE A 48 6.15 -18.01 6.37
C ILE A 48 7.67 -18.26 6.41
N SER A 49 8.06 -19.54 6.32
CA SER A 49 9.46 -19.96 6.32
C SER A 49 10.15 -19.84 4.96
N TYR A 50 9.40 -19.66 3.86
CA TYR A 50 9.95 -19.58 2.50
C TYR A 50 9.21 -18.60 1.58
N CYS A 51 9.88 -18.06 0.56
CA CYS A 51 9.24 -17.18 -0.41
C CYS A 51 8.26 -17.93 -1.30
N SER A 52 7.00 -17.50 -1.35
CA SER A 52 5.98 -18.12 -2.22
C SER A 52 6.32 -18.07 -3.72
N TYR A 53 7.16 -17.12 -4.14
CA TYR A 53 7.50 -16.89 -5.54
C TYR A 53 8.74 -17.67 -5.98
N CYS A 54 9.86 -17.53 -5.26
CA CYS A 54 11.15 -18.12 -5.64
C CYS A 54 11.60 -19.27 -4.73
N ARG A 55 10.80 -19.64 -3.73
CA ARG A 55 11.10 -20.70 -2.73
C ARG A 55 12.37 -20.46 -1.89
N TYR A 56 12.88 -19.22 -1.88
CA TYR A 56 13.97 -18.84 -0.98
C TYR A 56 13.57 -19.05 0.49
N ASN A 57 14.35 -19.82 1.25
CA ASN A 57 14.11 -20.04 2.67
C ASN A 57 14.48 -18.79 3.48
N PHE A 58 13.50 -18.24 4.19
CA PHE A 58 13.69 -17.12 5.10
C PHE A 58 14.24 -17.56 6.46
N MET A 59 13.98 -18.81 6.85
CA MET A 59 14.44 -19.40 8.10
C MET A 59 15.16 -20.71 7.80
N SER A 60 16.34 -20.90 8.41
CA SER A 60 17.03 -22.19 8.47
C SER A 60 16.59 -22.89 9.76
N VAL A 61 16.05 -24.10 9.65
CA VAL A 61 15.67 -24.92 10.82
C VAL A 61 16.69 -26.06 10.93
N ASP A 62 17.57 -25.98 11.92
CA ASP A 62 18.51 -27.05 12.25
C ASP A 62 17.82 -28.06 13.18
N ILE A 63 17.59 -29.29 12.70
CA ILE A 63 16.97 -30.36 13.49
C ILE A 63 18.06 -31.21 14.13
N ASN A 64 18.28 -31.03 15.43
CA ASN A 64 19.14 -31.92 16.22
C ASN A 64 18.31 -33.10 16.78
N ILE A 65 18.53 -34.30 16.24
CA ILE A 65 17.88 -35.52 16.73
C ILE A 65 18.84 -36.25 17.67
N GLU A 66 18.62 -36.12 18.97
CA GLU A 66 19.32 -36.94 19.96
C GLU A 66 18.69 -38.33 19.98
N ARG A 67 19.36 -39.33 19.38
CA ARG A 67 18.99 -40.73 19.56
C ARG A 67 19.48 -41.20 20.93
N LYS A 68 18.56 -41.38 21.87
CA LYS A 68 18.84 -42.20 23.06
C LYS A 68 18.96 -43.65 22.60
N HIS A 69 20.17 -44.21 22.75
CA HIS A 69 20.38 -45.65 22.68
C HIS A 69 19.77 -46.25 23.96
N GLU A 70 18.72 -47.04 23.81
CA GLU A 70 18.27 -48.02 24.81
C GLU A 70 18.98 -49.36 24.58
#